data_AF-A0A835RPV0-F1
#
_entry.id   AF-A0A835RPV0-F1
#
_cell.length_a   1.000
_cell.length_b   1.000
_cell.length_c   1.000
_cell.angle_alpha   90.00
_cell.angle_beta   90.00
_cell.angle_gamma   90.00
#
_symmetry.space_group_name_H-M   'P 1'
#
loop_
_entity.id
_entity.type
_entity.pdbx_description
1 polymer ?
#
loop_
_entity_poly.entity_id
_entity_poly.type
_entity_poly.pdbx_seq_one_letter_code
_entity_poly.pdbx_strand_id
1 'polypeptide(L)'
;MPENTSSGFSSTKAVLLGALAPGVNAATWVFLKVAFMMLAICLTAMLSLAFVSSDFVIVGHVVLLVIIAALLFVLLNGFLAQTGLVSVEQQMEEIGILQTDRNPRDKEN
;
A
#
# COMPACT_ATOMS: atom_id res chain seq x y z
N MET A 1 27.93 -28.52 -6.49
CA MET A 1 26.88 -28.09 -5.54
C MET A 1 26.39 -26.74 -6.04
N PRO A 2 25.20 -26.63 -6.65
CA PRO A 2 24.77 -25.37 -7.25
C PRO A 2 24.22 -24.45 -6.16
N GLU A 3 24.68 -23.21 -6.15
CA GLU A 3 24.29 -22.14 -5.25
C GLU A 3 22.88 -21.63 -5.62
N ASN A 4 21.95 -21.64 -4.66
CA ASN A 4 20.55 -21.31 -4.83
C ASN A 4 20.31 -19.80 -4.63
N THR A 5 20.70 -18.99 -5.61
CA THR A 5 20.48 -17.54 -5.65
C THR A 5 19.01 -17.10 -5.54
N SER A 6 18.04 -18.02 -5.62
CA SER A 6 16.61 -17.76 -5.41
C SER A 6 16.22 -17.53 -3.94
N SER A 7 16.99 -18.05 -2.97
CA SER A 7 16.66 -17.95 -1.54
C SER A 7 16.88 -16.55 -0.96
N GLY A 8 17.91 -15.84 -1.43
CA GLY A 8 18.23 -14.47 -1.01
C GLY A 8 17.15 -13.46 -1.39
N PHE A 9 16.66 -13.50 -2.63
CA PHE A 9 15.55 -12.65 -3.07
C PHE A 9 14.25 -12.93 -2.30
N SER A 10 13.97 -14.19 -1.98
CA SER A 10 12.78 -14.58 -1.22
C SER A 10 12.87 -14.10 0.24
N SER A 11 14.05 -14.20 0.86
CA SER A 11 14.27 -13.77 2.24
C SER A 11 14.21 -12.25 2.38
N THR A 12 14.92 -11.49 1.53
CA THR A 12 14.90 -10.01 1.55
C THR A 12 13.50 -9.47 1.26
N LYS A 13 12.75 -10.09 0.34
CA LYS A 13 11.35 -9.73 0.14
C LYS A 13 10.49 -10.02 1.37
N ALA A 14 10.70 -11.14 2.06
CA ALA A 14 9.95 -11.48 3.27
C ALA A 14 10.22 -10.51 4.43
N VAL A 15 11.48 -10.10 4.67
CA VAL A 15 11.78 -9.07 5.69
C VAL A 15 11.28 -7.68 5.29
N LEU A 16 11.36 -7.33 3.99
CA LEU A 16 10.80 -6.06 3.51
C LEU A 16 9.26 -6.04 3.62
N LEU A 17 8.58 -7.14 3.25
CA LEU A 17 7.14 -7.30 3.47
C LEU A 17 6.78 -7.23 4.96
N GLY A 18 7.59 -7.83 5.83
CA GLY A 18 7.39 -7.77 7.28
C GLY A 18 7.53 -6.34 7.84
N ALA A 19 8.50 -5.56 7.36
CA ALA A 19 8.68 -4.17 7.76
C ALA A 19 7.61 -3.21 7.18
N LEU A 20 7.03 -3.57 6.04
CA LEU A 20 5.96 -2.81 5.37
C LEU A 20 4.56 -3.36 5.70
N ALA A 21 4.44 -4.38 6.55
CA ALA A 21 3.17 -4.97 6.89
C ALA A 21 2.24 -3.90 7.50
N PRO A 22 0.95 -3.84 7.11
CA PRO A 22 0.03 -2.81 7.58
C PRO A 22 -0.08 -2.72 9.10
N GLY A 23 0.12 -3.84 9.81
CA GLY A 23 0.10 -3.90 11.27
C GLY A 23 1.25 -3.17 11.98
N VAL A 24 2.42 -3.01 11.35
CA VAL A 24 3.57 -2.29 11.93
C VAL A 24 3.74 -0.88 11.37
N ASN A 25 3.27 -0.62 10.15
CA ASN A 25 3.60 0.62 9.44
C ASN A 25 2.42 1.30 8.73
N ALA A 26 1.21 1.21 9.31
CA ALA A 26 0.00 1.86 8.78
C ALA A 26 0.18 3.36 8.46
N ALA A 27 0.89 4.09 9.33
CA ALA A 27 1.15 5.52 9.13
C ALA A 27 1.96 5.81 7.86
N THR A 28 2.95 4.97 7.55
CA THR A 28 3.75 5.14 6.32
C THR A 28 2.94 4.83 5.07
N TRP A 29 1.97 3.91 5.13
CA TRP A 29 1.05 3.63 4.01
C TRP A 29 0.10 4.77 3.71
N VAL A 30 -0.43 5.43 4.73
CA VAL A 30 -1.23 6.65 4.53
C VAL A 30 -0.36 7.75 3.92
N PHE A 31 0.85 7.94 4.45
CA PHE A 31 1.77 8.95 3.93
C PHE A 31 2.16 8.70 2.47
N LEU A 32 2.44 7.44 2.11
CA LEU A 32 2.78 7.08 0.73
C LEU A 32 1.61 7.32 -0.23
N LYS A 33 0.37 7.01 0.19
CA LYS A 33 -0.84 7.27 -0.58
C LYS A 33 -1.05 8.77 -0.81
N VAL A 34 -0.83 9.59 0.24
CA VAL A 34 -0.90 11.06 0.16
C VAL A 34 0.22 11.61 -0.73
N ALA A 35 1.45 11.11 -0.62
CA ALA A 35 2.57 11.52 -1.44
C ALA A 35 2.31 11.23 -2.93
N PHE A 36 1.72 10.07 -3.26
CA PHE A 36 1.31 9.76 -4.63
C PHE A 36 0.22 10.71 -5.15
N MET A 37 -0.75 11.09 -4.32
CA MET A 37 -1.75 12.09 -4.70
C MET A 37 -1.12 13.46 -4.96
N MET A 38 -0.22 13.92 -4.10
CA MET A 38 0.49 15.18 -4.28
C MET A 38 1.39 15.16 -5.52
N LEU A 39 2.04 14.04 -5.81
CA LEU A 39 2.81 13.83 -7.03
C LEU A 39 1.92 13.94 -8.27
N ALA A 40 0.73 13.31 -8.26
CA ALA A 40 -0.23 13.40 -9.36
C ALA A 40 -0.70 14.84 -9.60
N ILE A 41 -1.00 15.60 -8.54
CA ILE A 41 -1.36 17.02 -8.63
C ILE A 41 -0.21 17.83 -9.25
N CYS A 42 1.02 17.62 -8.77
CA CYS A 42 2.21 18.29 -9.27
C CYS A 42 2.46 17.99 -10.76
N LEU A 43 2.38 16.73 -11.16
CA LEU A 43 2.55 16.34 -12.56
C LEU A 43 1.45 16.89 -13.46
N THR A 44 0.21 16.95 -12.98
CA THR A 44 -0.90 17.57 -13.72
C THR A 44 -0.67 19.06 -13.91
N ALA A 45 -0.18 19.77 -12.88
CA ALA A 45 0.18 21.18 -12.97
C ALA A 45 1.34 21.41 -13.96
N MET A 46 2.41 20.61 -13.86
CA MET A 46 3.56 20.66 -14.78
C MET A 46 3.15 20.37 -16.22
N LEU A 47 2.21 19.44 -16.43
CA LEU A 47 1.70 19.11 -17.75
C LEU A 47 0.90 20.26 -18.34
N SER A 48 0.04 20.87 -17.51
CA SER A 48 -0.76 22.04 -17.88
C SER A 48 0.14 23.22 -18.28
N LEU A 49 1.22 23.45 -17.52
CA LEU A 49 2.19 24.50 -17.81
C LEU A 49 3.02 24.21 -19.07
N ALA A 50 3.39 22.95 -19.29
CA ALA A 50 4.07 22.52 -20.51
C ALA A 50 3.22 22.74 -21.76
N PHE A 51 1.91 22.46 -21.68
CA PHE A 51 0.97 22.77 -22.75
C PHE A 51 0.88 24.27 -23.03
N VAL A 52 0.83 25.12 -22.00
CA VAL A 52 0.85 26.59 -22.16
C VAL A 52 2.14 27.05 -22.83
N SER A 53 3.28 26.44 -22.49
CA SER A 53 4.58 26.77 -23.07
C SER A 53 4.76 26.29 -24.52
N SER A 54 3.85 25.48 -25.07
CA SER A 54 3.95 24.86 -26.41
C SER A 54 5.24 24.06 -26.66
N ASP A 55 5.93 23.64 -25.60
CA ASP A 55 7.16 22.85 -25.71
C ASP A 55 6.81 21.36 -25.75
N PHE A 56 6.87 20.79 -26.95
CA PHE A 56 6.49 19.40 -27.19
C PHE A 56 7.43 18.39 -26.48
N VAL A 57 8.68 18.75 -26.25
CA VAL A 57 9.67 17.89 -25.57
C VAL A 57 9.37 17.81 -24.08
N ILE A 58 9.03 18.95 -23.47
CA ILE A 58 8.63 19.03 -22.06
C ILE A 58 7.28 18.32 -21.85
N VAL A 59 6.30 18.54 -22.74
CA VAL A 59 5.02 17.82 -22.69
C VAL A 59 5.24 16.31 -22.73
N GLY A 60 6.07 15.82 -23.66
CA GLY A 60 6.40 14.39 -23.75
C GLY A 60 7.03 13.84 -22.47
N HIS A 61 7.98 14.57 -21.87
CA HIS A 61 8.60 14.17 -20.60
C HIS A 61 7.59 14.12 -19.45
N VAL A 62 6.73 15.13 -19.33
CA VAL A 62 5.75 15.15 -18.24
C VAL A 62 4.70 14.04 -18.41
N VAL A 63 4.26 13.75 -19.64
CA VAL A 63 3.37 12.61 -19.92
C VAL A 63 4.02 11.29 -19.51
N LEU A 64 5.31 11.09 -19.82
CA LEU A 64 6.05 9.90 -19.38
C LEU A 64 6.07 9.79 -17.84
N LEU A 65 6.33 10.89 -17.14
CA LEU A 65 6.31 10.92 -15.68
C LEU A 65 4.93 10.59 -15.10
N VAL A 66 3.85 11.04 -15.73
CA VAL A 66 2.46 10.69 -15.35
C VAL A 66 2.22 9.18 -15.51
N ILE A 67 2.65 8.59 -16.63
CA ILE A 67 2.49 7.14 -16.88
C ILE A 67 3.27 6.33 -15.83
N ILE A 68 4.52 6.71 -15.54
CA ILE A 68 5.35 6.04 -14.52
C ILE A 68 4.69 6.17 -13.14
N ALA A 69 4.22 7.37 -12.76
CA ALA A 69 3.54 7.57 -11.49
C ALA A 69 2.26 6.72 -11.39
N ALA A 70 1.47 6.61 -12.46
CA ALA A 70 0.28 5.77 -12.51
C ALA A 70 0.63 4.28 -12.36
N LEU A 71 1.63 3.78 -13.09
CA LEU A 71 2.11 2.40 -12.96
C LEU A 71 2.60 2.09 -11.55
N LEU A 72 3.41 2.98 -10.97
CA LEU A 72 3.89 2.83 -9.60
C LEU A 72 2.73 2.83 -8.60
N PHE A 73 1.71 3.67 -8.81
CA PHE A 73 0.51 3.68 -7.98
C PHE A 73 -0.28 2.38 -8.10
N VAL A 74 -0.47 1.84 -9.31
CA VAL A 74 -1.14 0.53 -9.51
C VAL A 74 -0.37 -0.60 -8.85
N LEU A 75 0.96 -0.66 -9.06
CA LEU A 75 1.82 -1.66 -8.44
C LEU A 75 1.78 -1.56 -6.91
N LEU A 76 1.79 -0.35 -6.37
CA LEU A 76 1.67 -0.11 -4.95
C LEU A 76 0.31 -0.61 -4.43
N ASN A 77 -0.81 -0.20 -5.03
CA ASN A 77 -2.14 -0.67 -4.60
C ASN A 77 -2.28 -2.20 -4.75
N GLY A 78 -1.70 -2.81 -5.78
CA GLY A 78 -1.65 -4.25 -5.95
C GLY A 78 -0.83 -4.95 -4.88
N PHE A 79 0.33 -4.38 -4.51
CA PHE A 79 1.14 -4.85 -3.39
C PHE A 79 0.35 -4.75 -2.08
N LEU A 80 -0.32 -3.63 -1.81
CA LEU A 80 -1.18 -3.47 -0.62
C LEU A 80 -2.29 -4.53 -0.56
N ALA A 81 -2.94 -4.82 -1.70
CA ALA A 81 -3.98 -5.84 -1.78
C ALA A 81 -3.45 -7.25 -1.47
N GLN A 82 -2.21 -7.56 -1.89
CA GLN A 82 -1.57 -8.86 -1.63
C GLN A 82 -0.97 -8.99 -0.22
N THR A 83 -0.45 -7.91 0.37
CA THR A 83 0.21 -7.96 1.69
C THR A 83 -0.72 -8.05 2.91
N GLY A 84 -2.01 -8.21 2.69
CA GLY A 84 -2.98 -8.37 3.77
C GLY A 84 -3.58 -7.05 4.20
N LEU A 85 -4.59 -6.62 3.46
CA LEU A 85 -5.83 -6.26 4.13
C LEU A 85 -6.50 -7.58 4.53
N VAL A 86 -6.07 -8.18 5.64
CA VAL A 86 -7.14 -8.55 6.58
C VAL A 86 -7.67 -7.18 6.98
N SER A 87 -8.74 -6.76 6.31
CA SER A 87 -9.37 -5.48 6.57
C SER A 87 -9.52 -5.40 8.09
N VAL A 88 -9.05 -4.30 8.67
CA VAL A 88 -9.17 -4.09 10.10
C VAL A 88 -10.65 -4.10 10.50
N GLU A 89 -11.61 -3.90 9.59
CA GLU A 89 -13.03 -4.22 9.83
C GLU A 89 -13.27 -5.71 10.13
N GLN A 90 -12.63 -6.64 9.43
CA GLN A 90 -12.79 -8.08 9.69
C GLN A 90 -12.09 -8.52 10.99
N GLN A 91 -10.96 -7.88 11.34
CA GLN A 91 -10.28 -8.09 12.63
C GLN A 91 -10.99 -7.40 13.80
N MET A 92 -11.68 -6.28 13.56
CA MET A 92 -12.49 -5.59 14.56
C MET A 92 -13.83 -6.30 14.81
N GLU A 93 -14.38 -7.00 13.80
CA GLU A 93 -15.50 -7.93 13.95
C GLU A 93 -15.10 -9.21 14.71
N GLU A 94 -13.85 -9.68 14.56
CA GLU A 94 -13.32 -10.82 15.34
C GLU A 94 -12.92 -10.44 16.78
N ILE A 95 -12.51 -9.19 17.02
CA ILE A 95 -12.13 -8.68 18.35
C ILE A 95 -13.33 -8.06 19.09
N GLY A 96 -14.44 -7.82 18.39
CA GLY A 96 -15.62 -7.14 18.91
C GLY A 96 -16.93 -7.80 18.49
N ILE A 97 -17.41 -8.70 19.36
CA ILE A 97 -18.83 -9.00 19.60
C ILE A 97 -19.49 -10.04 18.66
N LEU A 98 -19.22 -11.33 18.93
CA LEU A 98 -20.28 -12.33 18.95
C LEU A 98 -20.09 -13.31 20.12
N GLN A 99 -20.67 -12.90 21.26
CA GLN A 99 -21.41 -13.72 22.24
C GLN A 99 -20.70 -15.03 22.69
N THR A 100 -20.32 -15.22 23.95
CA THR A 100 -21.16 -15.06 25.12
C THR A 100 -20.26 -15.32 26.32
N ASP A 101 -20.26 -14.35 27.22
CA ASP A 101 -20.03 -14.58 28.64
C ASP A 101 -21.05 -15.62 29.12
N ARG A 102 -20.69 -16.91 29.02
CA ARG A 102 -21.36 -17.98 29.75
C ARG A 102 -20.51 -18.24 30.98
N ASN A 103 -20.64 -17.35 31.94
CA ASN A 103 -20.49 -17.69 33.35
C ASN A 103 -21.69 -18.58 33.76
N PRO A 104 -21.47 -19.80 34.26
CA PRO A 104 -22.38 -20.38 35.22
C PRO A 104 -21.60 -20.62 36.52
N ARG A 105 -21.54 -19.60 37.37
CA ARG A 105 -21.40 -19.81 38.80
C ARG A 105 -22.63 -19.26 39.50
N ASP A 106 -23.63 -20.13 39.59
CA ASP A 106 -24.56 -20.21 40.72
C ASP A 106 -24.94 -21.71 40.81
N LYS A 107 -24.24 -22.50 41.62
CA LYS A 107 -24.59 -22.87 43.00
C LYS A 107 -26.07 -23.22 43.21
N GLU A 108 -26.26 -24.41 43.79
CA GLU A 108 -27.30 -24.75 44.78
C GLU A 108 -28.71 -25.09 44.25
N ASN A 109 -28.94 -26.38 43.97
CA ASN A 109 -29.82 -27.23 44.78
C ASN A 109 -29.62 -28.72 44.45
#